data_AF-A0A091Q556-F1
#
_entry.id   AF-A0A091Q556-F1
#
_cell.length_a   1.000
_cell.length_b   1.000
_cell.length_c   1.000
_cell.angle_alpha   90.00
_cell.angle_beta   90.00
_cell.angle_gamma   90.00
#
_symmetry.space_group_name_H-M   'P 1'
#
loop_
_entity.id
_entity.type
_entity.pdbx_description
1 polymer ?
#
loop_
_entity_poly.entity_id
_entity_poly.type
_entity_poly.pdbx_seq_one_letter_code
_entity_poly.pdbx_strand_id
1 'polypeptide(L)'
;VLPVLQVLSEDPYGIFCLVLTPTRELAYQIAEQFRVLGKPLGLKDCVVVGGLDMVAQALELSRKPHVVIATPGRLADHLRSSNTFSLKKLKFLVLDEADRLLEQGSADFTADLEVILEAVPARRQTLLFSATLTETLTELKSLAANRPFFWEAVSEVRTVEELDQRYLLVPEAVKDAYLVHLVQTFQDEHEDWSIIIFTKTCKDCQVLNMMLRKYNFPSIALHSMMKQRQRFAALAKFKSSIFKILIATDVAARGLDIPAVQVVINHNTPGLPKIYIHRVGRTARAGRRGMAVTLVTQYDIHLVHAIEEEIKLKLQEFSVEERFVLDILTHVNVTRRECEIELEGMDFDEKKEINKRKQLILEGKDPDLEAKRKAELAKIRKKNKQCREKIQQALQKKKQLQLKRKLQKKMERRNKLRAEEEK
;
A
#
# COMPACT_ATOMS: atom_id res chain seq x y z
N VAL A 1 -18.99 -15.91 -7.36
CA VAL A 1 -20.26 -15.29 -7.83
C VAL A 1 -21.19 -16.32 -8.48
N LEU A 2 -20.81 -16.95 -9.61
CA LEU A 2 -21.69 -17.87 -10.35
C LEU A 2 -22.33 -19.00 -9.51
N PRO A 3 -21.60 -19.76 -8.66
CA PRO A 3 -22.24 -20.82 -7.87
C PRO A 3 -23.31 -20.30 -6.91
N VAL A 4 -23.11 -19.10 -6.35
CA VAL A 4 -24.09 -18.46 -5.46
C VAL A 4 -25.36 -18.11 -6.24
N LEU A 5 -25.21 -17.53 -7.44
CA LEU A 5 -26.35 -17.14 -8.27
C LEU A 5 -27.12 -18.36 -8.79
N GLN A 6 -26.43 -19.44 -9.14
CA GLN A 6 -27.05 -20.69 -9.57
C GLN A 6 -27.97 -21.25 -8.48
N VAL A 7 -27.47 -21.42 -7.26
CA VAL A 7 -28.29 -21.94 -6.17
C VAL A 7 -29.37 -20.94 -5.74
N LEU A 8 -29.08 -19.65 -5.77
CA LEU A 8 -30.09 -18.61 -5.48
C LEU A 8 -31.25 -18.65 -6.47
N SER A 9 -31.01 -19.02 -7.74
CA SER A 9 -32.05 -19.08 -8.77
C SER A 9 -33.11 -20.17 -8.54
N GLU A 10 -32.79 -21.18 -7.73
CA GLU A 10 -33.72 -22.27 -7.39
C GLU A 10 -34.79 -21.82 -6.39
N ASP A 11 -34.39 -21.09 -5.34
CA ASP A 11 -35.29 -20.57 -4.29
C ASP A 11 -34.76 -19.22 -3.77
N PRO A 12 -35.10 -18.09 -4.42
CA PRO A 12 -34.64 -16.77 -4.01
C PRO A 12 -35.31 -16.31 -2.72
N TYR A 13 -34.53 -16.10 -1.66
CA TYR A 13 -35.03 -15.53 -0.42
C TYR A 13 -34.01 -14.65 0.30
N GLY A 14 -34.54 -13.71 1.09
CA GLY A 14 -33.87 -13.01 2.20
C GLY A 14 -32.39 -12.69 1.99
N ILE A 15 -31.58 -12.71 3.06
CA ILE A 15 -30.13 -12.65 2.96
C ILE A 15 -29.60 -14.08 2.78
N PHE A 16 -29.16 -14.38 1.56
CA PHE A 16 -28.73 -15.72 1.14
C PHE A 16 -27.21 -15.89 1.16
N CYS A 17 -26.47 -14.83 0.80
CA CYS A 17 -25.02 -14.82 0.74
C CYS A 17 -24.43 -13.59 1.44
N LEU A 18 -23.38 -13.79 2.23
CA LEU A 18 -22.52 -12.74 2.76
C LEU A 18 -21.14 -12.88 2.16
N VAL A 19 -20.63 -11.80 1.57
CA VAL A 19 -19.24 -11.69 1.14
C VAL A 19 -18.53 -10.69 2.03
N LEU A 20 -17.47 -11.14 2.70
CA LEU A 20 -16.57 -10.30 3.49
C LEU A 20 -15.32 -10.01 2.68
N THR A 21 -14.90 -8.75 2.70
CA THR A 21 -13.73 -8.27 1.97
C THR A 21 -13.05 -7.14 2.75
N PRO A 22 -11.71 -7.03 2.73
CA PRO A 22 -11.00 -6.09 3.60
C PRO A 22 -11.12 -4.63 3.15
N THR A 23 -11.44 -4.37 1.88
CA THR A 23 -11.47 -3.02 1.32
C THR A 23 -12.85 -2.66 0.79
N ARG A 24 -13.16 -1.36 0.88
CA ARG A 24 -14.46 -0.83 0.44
C ARG A 24 -14.58 -0.91 -1.07
N GLU A 25 -13.47 -0.70 -1.76
CA GLU A 25 -13.43 -0.70 -3.21
C GLU A 25 -13.67 -2.10 -3.78
N LEU A 26 -13.03 -3.13 -3.21
CA LEU A 26 -13.28 -4.52 -3.59
C LEU A 26 -14.75 -4.91 -3.34
N ALA A 27 -15.34 -4.44 -2.24
CA ALA A 27 -16.77 -4.67 -1.97
C ALA A 27 -17.68 -4.18 -3.11
N TYR A 28 -17.43 -2.96 -3.62
CA TYR A 28 -18.19 -2.42 -4.74
C TYR A 28 -17.93 -3.18 -6.05
N GLN A 29 -16.70 -3.64 -6.29
CA GLN A 29 -16.37 -4.43 -7.47
C GLN A 29 -17.07 -5.78 -7.47
N ILE A 30 -17.06 -6.49 -6.33
CA ILE A 30 -17.80 -7.74 -6.16
C ILE A 30 -19.29 -7.50 -6.37
N ALA A 31 -19.85 -6.43 -5.79
CA ALA A 31 -21.25 -6.07 -5.96
C ALA A 31 -21.62 -5.80 -7.43
N GLU A 32 -20.75 -5.13 -8.19
CA GLU A 32 -20.93 -4.94 -9.63
C GLU A 32 -20.99 -6.28 -10.38
N GLN A 33 -20.11 -7.23 -10.07
CA GLN A 33 -20.15 -8.57 -10.67
C GLN A 33 -21.46 -9.30 -10.36
N PHE A 34 -21.95 -9.22 -9.12
CA PHE A 34 -23.25 -9.75 -8.74
C PHE A 34 -24.40 -9.08 -9.51
N ARG A 35 -24.39 -7.76 -9.68
CA ARG A 35 -25.42 -7.03 -10.44
C ARG A 35 -25.42 -7.40 -11.91
N VAL A 36 -24.24 -7.47 -12.54
CA VAL A 36 -24.10 -7.82 -13.97
C VAL A 36 -24.67 -9.21 -14.23
N LEU A 37 -24.24 -10.20 -13.44
CA LEU A 37 -24.62 -11.61 -13.65
C LEU A 37 -26.01 -11.94 -13.08
N GLY A 38 -26.44 -11.25 -12.02
CA GLY A 38 -27.70 -11.49 -11.32
C GLY A 38 -28.89 -10.66 -11.82
N LYS A 39 -28.69 -9.73 -12.76
CA LYS A 39 -29.76 -8.92 -13.35
C LYS A 39 -30.95 -9.75 -13.86
N PRO A 40 -30.76 -10.89 -14.57
CA PRO A 40 -31.88 -11.72 -15.02
C PRO A 40 -32.70 -12.34 -13.88
N LEU A 41 -32.10 -12.49 -12.69
CA LEU A 41 -32.74 -13.08 -11.50
C LEU A 41 -33.44 -12.05 -10.60
N GLY A 42 -33.45 -10.76 -10.99
CA GLY A 42 -33.93 -9.69 -10.11
C GLY A 42 -33.12 -9.59 -8.82
N LEU A 43 -31.82 -9.86 -8.89
CA LEU A 43 -30.93 -9.86 -7.73
C LEU A 43 -30.99 -8.52 -6.99
N LYS A 44 -31.09 -8.59 -5.66
CA LYS A 44 -30.98 -7.44 -4.76
C LYS A 44 -29.70 -7.59 -3.97
N ASP A 45 -28.76 -6.66 -4.12
CA ASP A 45 -27.55 -6.60 -3.34
C ASP A 45 -27.55 -5.39 -2.39
N CYS A 46 -26.73 -5.46 -1.34
CA CYS A 46 -26.43 -4.32 -0.47
C CYS A 46 -24.93 -4.30 -0.15
N VAL A 47 -24.34 -3.11 -0.17
CA VAL A 47 -22.91 -2.90 0.11
C VAL A 47 -22.74 -2.19 1.46
N VAL A 48 -22.18 -2.89 2.43
CA VAL A 48 -22.06 -2.45 3.82
C VAL A 48 -20.61 -2.14 4.15
N VAL A 49 -20.25 -0.86 4.02
CA VAL A 49 -18.86 -0.39 4.13
C VAL A 49 -18.70 0.88 4.97
N GLY A 50 -17.53 1.03 5.59
CA GLY A 50 -17.20 2.19 6.43
C GLY A 50 -17.11 3.52 5.67
N GLY A 51 -17.51 4.61 6.33
CA GLY A 51 -17.46 5.97 5.76
C GLY A 51 -18.69 6.39 4.95
N LEU A 52 -19.73 5.57 4.92
CA LEU A 52 -21.07 5.91 4.46
C LEU A 52 -22.03 6.04 5.64
N ASP A 53 -23.20 6.63 5.39
CA ASP A 53 -24.25 6.85 6.38
C ASP A 53 -24.79 5.52 6.94
N MET A 54 -24.82 5.42 8.27
CA MET A 54 -25.21 4.20 8.97
C MET A 54 -26.70 3.92 8.81
N VAL A 55 -27.54 4.95 8.86
CA VAL A 55 -29.00 4.80 8.80
C VAL A 55 -29.44 4.34 7.42
N ALA A 56 -28.86 4.91 6.36
CA ALA A 56 -29.10 4.50 4.98
C ALA A 56 -28.75 3.01 4.77
N GLN A 57 -27.58 2.56 5.25
CA GLN A 57 -27.20 1.15 5.16
C GLN A 57 -28.12 0.22 5.97
N ALA A 58 -28.54 0.64 7.16
CA ALA A 58 -29.48 -0.13 7.98
C ALA A 58 -30.85 -0.27 7.29
N LEU A 59 -31.30 0.77 6.57
CA LEU A 59 -32.52 0.74 5.77
C LEU A 59 -32.38 -0.17 4.54
N GLU A 60 -31.23 -0.20 3.88
CA GLU A 60 -30.98 -1.14 2.78
C GLU A 60 -30.97 -2.60 3.27
N LEU A 61 -30.33 -2.86 4.42
CA LEU A 61 -30.30 -4.18 5.05
C LEU A 61 -31.69 -4.66 5.47
N SER A 62 -32.54 -3.78 6.00
CA SER A 62 -33.90 -4.12 6.43
C SER A 62 -34.83 -4.52 5.27
N ARG A 63 -34.49 -4.13 4.04
CA ARG A 63 -35.17 -4.58 2.80
C ARG A 63 -34.84 -6.02 2.41
N LYS A 64 -34.00 -6.72 3.19
CA LYS A 64 -33.63 -8.14 3.01
C LYS A 64 -33.06 -8.42 1.62
N PRO A 65 -31.90 -7.82 1.26
CA PRO A 65 -31.22 -8.09 0.00
C PRO A 65 -30.76 -9.55 -0.07
N HIS A 66 -30.73 -10.14 -1.26
CA HIS A 66 -30.25 -11.51 -1.53
C HIS A 66 -28.77 -11.69 -1.19
N VAL A 67 -27.96 -10.67 -1.50
CA VAL A 67 -26.50 -10.71 -1.30
C VAL A 67 -26.08 -9.48 -0.51
N VAL A 68 -25.34 -9.69 0.57
CA VAL A 68 -24.68 -8.63 1.33
C VAL A 68 -23.19 -8.71 1.06
N ILE A 69 -22.58 -7.61 0.63
CA ILE A 69 -21.13 -7.48 0.47
C ILE A 69 -20.64 -6.46 1.47
N ALA A 70 -19.70 -6.82 2.33
CA ALA A 70 -19.36 -5.99 3.47
C ALA A 70 -17.86 -5.98 3.84
N THR A 71 -17.44 -4.87 4.44
CA THR A 71 -16.20 -4.84 5.24
C THR A 71 -16.50 -5.25 6.67
N PRO A 72 -15.68 -6.10 7.33
CA PRO A 72 -15.99 -6.68 8.64
C PRO A 72 -16.41 -5.64 9.69
N GLY A 73 -15.60 -4.60 9.92
CA GLY A 73 -15.89 -3.61 10.96
C GLY A 73 -17.27 -2.94 10.81
N ARG A 74 -17.63 -2.51 9.60
CA ARG A 74 -18.95 -1.88 9.40
C ARG A 74 -20.11 -2.85 9.60
N LEU A 75 -19.96 -4.11 9.17
CA LEU A 75 -21.01 -5.11 9.40
C LEU A 75 -21.16 -5.45 10.88
N ALA A 76 -20.03 -5.59 11.59
CA ALA A 76 -20.02 -5.81 13.03
C ALA A 76 -20.70 -4.63 13.78
N ASP A 77 -20.45 -3.38 13.37
CA ASP A 77 -21.16 -2.22 13.92
C ASP A 77 -22.68 -2.37 13.75
N HIS A 78 -23.16 -2.79 12.57
CA HIS A 78 -24.58 -2.99 12.30
C HIS A 78 -25.18 -4.11 13.15
N LEU A 79 -24.46 -5.22 13.33
CA LEU A 79 -24.88 -6.34 14.18
C LEU A 79 -24.95 -5.95 15.67
N ARG A 80 -24.00 -5.12 16.14
CA ARG A 80 -23.99 -4.62 17.52
C ARG A 80 -25.06 -3.56 17.77
N SER A 81 -25.33 -2.71 16.78
CA SER A 81 -26.14 -1.50 16.95
C SER A 81 -27.60 -1.65 16.52
N SER A 82 -27.94 -2.69 15.76
CA SER A 82 -29.27 -2.82 15.16
C SER A 82 -29.76 -4.26 15.06
N ASN A 83 -31.07 -4.44 15.27
CA ASN A 83 -31.77 -5.72 15.10
C ASN A 83 -32.65 -5.73 13.83
N THR A 84 -32.34 -4.88 12.84
CA THR A 84 -33.20 -4.63 11.66
C THR A 84 -33.07 -5.69 10.58
N PHE A 85 -32.06 -6.56 10.65
CA PHE A 85 -31.80 -7.64 9.71
C PHE A 85 -31.32 -8.89 10.45
N SER A 86 -31.30 -10.03 9.76
CA SER A 86 -30.83 -11.29 10.34
C SER A 86 -30.06 -12.11 9.33
N LEU A 87 -28.90 -12.63 9.75
CA LEU A 87 -28.05 -13.50 8.95
C LEU A 87 -28.33 -15.00 9.19
N LYS A 88 -29.30 -15.35 10.05
CA LYS A 88 -29.56 -16.73 10.49
C LYS A 88 -29.94 -17.71 9.37
N LYS A 89 -30.42 -17.23 8.22
CA LYS A 89 -30.82 -18.04 7.05
C LYS A 89 -29.78 -18.08 5.94
N LEU A 90 -28.58 -17.56 6.18
CA LEU A 90 -27.51 -17.48 5.22
C LEU A 90 -27.03 -18.87 4.77
N LYS A 91 -26.88 -19.07 3.47
CA LYS A 91 -26.36 -20.31 2.88
C LYS A 91 -24.88 -20.22 2.54
N PHE A 92 -24.41 -19.05 2.10
CA PHE A 92 -23.04 -18.85 1.67
C PHE A 92 -22.34 -17.77 2.48
N LEU A 93 -21.18 -18.11 3.05
CA LEU A 93 -20.24 -17.16 3.61
C LEU A 93 -18.98 -17.17 2.75
N VAL A 94 -18.63 -16.04 2.15
CA VAL A 94 -17.44 -15.90 1.32
C VAL A 94 -16.48 -14.92 1.98
N LEU A 95 -15.23 -15.33 2.16
CA LEU A 95 -14.14 -14.46 2.60
C LEU A 95 -13.21 -14.26 1.41
N ASP A 96 -13.19 -13.06 0.85
CA ASP A 96 -12.32 -12.67 -0.25
C ASP A 96 -11.14 -11.84 0.25
N GLU A 97 -9.96 -12.04 -0.34
CA GLU A 97 -8.67 -11.64 0.24
C GLU A 97 -8.53 -12.10 1.71
N ALA A 98 -8.71 -13.41 1.93
CA ALA A 98 -8.75 -14.00 3.27
C ALA A 98 -7.44 -13.84 4.04
N ASP A 99 -6.29 -13.86 3.36
CA ASP A 99 -4.99 -13.55 3.96
C ASP A 99 -5.02 -12.20 4.69
N ARG A 100 -5.68 -11.20 4.09
CA ARG A 100 -5.83 -9.86 4.65
C ARG A 100 -6.89 -9.74 5.73
N LEU A 101 -7.99 -10.47 5.60
CA LEU A 101 -9.03 -10.50 6.62
C LEU A 101 -8.53 -11.11 7.93
N LEU A 102 -7.54 -11.99 7.84
CA LEU A 102 -7.02 -12.81 8.95
C LEU A 102 -5.60 -12.40 9.39
N GLU A 103 -4.99 -11.39 8.75
CA GLU A 103 -3.65 -10.89 9.08
C GLU A 103 -3.70 -10.13 10.41
N GLN A 104 -2.96 -10.58 11.42
CA GLN A 104 -2.81 -9.84 12.68
C GLN A 104 -1.98 -8.57 12.43
N GLY A 105 -2.54 -7.38 12.73
CA GLY A 105 -1.84 -6.11 12.55
C GLY A 105 -2.73 -4.87 12.40
N SER A 106 -2.37 -3.98 11.46
CA SER A 106 -2.92 -2.61 11.36
C SER A 106 -4.43 -2.48 11.09
N ALA A 107 -5.09 -3.58 10.71
CA ALA A 107 -6.52 -3.68 10.55
C ALA A 107 -6.95 -5.00 11.21
N ASP A 108 -6.83 -5.07 12.53
CA ASP A 108 -7.23 -6.24 13.30
C ASP A 108 -8.75 -6.42 13.22
N PHE A 109 -9.20 -7.19 12.23
CA PHE A 109 -10.61 -7.52 12.04
C PHE A 109 -11.05 -8.68 12.93
N THR A 110 -10.17 -9.24 13.77
CA THR A 110 -10.43 -10.48 14.52
C THR A 110 -11.70 -10.35 15.37
N ALA A 111 -11.80 -9.30 16.19
CA ALA A 111 -12.97 -9.07 17.04
C ALA A 111 -14.26 -8.78 16.24
N ASP A 112 -14.14 -8.19 15.05
CA ASP A 112 -15.29 -7.93 14.18
C ASP A 112 -15.74 -9.21 13.47
N LEU A 113 -14.80 -10.06 13.05
CA LEU A 113 -15.07 -11.36 12.47
C LEU A 113 -15.71 -12.30 13.48
N GLU A 114 -15.28 -12.32 14.74
CA GLU A 114 -15.92 -13.09 15.81
C GLU A 114 -17.41 -12.75 15.93
N VAL A 115 -17.75 -11.47 16.04
CA VAL A 115 -19.15 -11.00 16.10
C VAL A 115 -19.97 -11.44 14.88
N ILE A 116 -19.37 -11.36 13.68
CA ILE A 116 -20.05 -11.79 12.45
C ILE A 116 -20.26 -13.31 12.44
N LEU A 117 -19.24 -14.08 12.86
CA LEU A 117 -19.26 -15.54 12.86
C LEU A 117 -20.28 -16.10 13.87
N GLU A 118 -20.52 -15.40 14.98
CA GLU A 118 -21.59 -15.72 15.93
C GLU A 118 -22.99 -15.46 15.37
N ALA A 119 -23.13 -14.46 14.49
CA ALA A 119 -24.42 -14.09 13.90
C ALA A 119 -24.85 -14.96 12.70
N VAL A 120 -23.92 -15.68 12.07
CA VAL A 120 -24.18 -16.56 10.91
C VAL A 120 -24.47 -18.01 11.35
N PRO A 121 -25.30 -18.77 10.60
CA PRO A 121 -25.65 -20.13 10.97
C PRO A 121 -24.46 -21.10 10.84
N ALA A 122 -24.39 -22.09 11.74
CA ALA A 122 -23.37 -23.15 11.69
C ALA A 122 -23.46 -23.99 10.39
N ARG A 123 -24.68 -24.32 9.95
CA ARG A 123 -24.92 -25.02 8.67
C ARG A 123 -24.94 -24.01 7.53
N ARG A 124 -23.78 -23.81 6.91
CA ARG A 124 -23.56 -22.97 5.72
C ARG A 124 -22.39 -23.51 4.90
N GLN A 125 -22.30 -23.09 3.64
CA GLN A 125 -21.11 -23.27 2.83
C GLN A 125 -20.18 -22.06 3.02
N THR A 126 -18.98 -22.31 3.54
CA THR A 126 -17.94 -21.28 3.71
C THR A 126 -16.91 -21.42 2.59
N LEU A 127 -16.59 -20.31 1.92
CA LEU A 127 -15.59 -20.23 0.86
C LEU A 127 -14.53 -19.20 1.27
N LEU A 128 -13.26 -19.59 1.18
CA LEU A 128 -12.11 -18.72 1.45
C LEU A 128 -11.31 -18.58 0.17
N PHE A 129 -11.11 -17.34 -0.27
CA PHE A 129 -10.30 -17.00 -1.44
C PHE A 129 -9.14 -16.11 -1.01
N SER A 130 -7.94 -16.47 -1.44
CA SER A 130 -6.72 -15.72 -1.15
C SER A 130 -5.75 -15.83 -2.31
N ALA A 131 -5.01 -14.77 -2.58
CA ALA A 131 -3.94 -14.77 -3.57
C ALA A 131 -2.65 -15.41 -3.02
N THR A 132 -2.46 -15.42 -1.70
CA THR A 132 -1.30 -16.03 -1.05
C THR A 132 -1.71 -16.99 0.06
N LEU A 133 -0.92 -18.05 0.24
CA LEU A 133 -1.06 -18.94 1.39
C LEU A 133 -0.23 -18.37 2.54
N THR A 134 -0.89 -18.05 3.65
CA THR A 134 -0.24 -17.62 4.90
C THR A 134 -0.18 -18.78 5.88
N GLU A 135 0.70 -18.66 6.89
CA GLU A 135 0.74 -19.62 8.00
C GLU A 135 -0.62 -19.69 8.70
N THR A 136 -1.26 -18.54 8.94
CA THR A 136 -2.61 -18.46 9.53
C THR A 136 -3.67 -19.22 8.72
N LEU A 137 -3.63 -19.15 7.39
CA LEU A 137 -4.53 -19.92 6.52
C LEU A 137 -4.20 -21.43 6.56
N THR A 138 -2.93 -21.78 6.73
CA THR A 138 -2.48 -23.17 6.86
C THR A 138 -2.91 -23.78 8.20
N GLU A 139 -2.84 -23.01 9.29
CA GLU A 139 -3.38 -23.38 10.60
C GLU A 139 -4.90 -23.52 10.57
N LEU A 140 -5.61 -22.59 9.93
CA LEU A 140 -7.06 -22.72 9.75
C LEU A 140 -7.44 -23.99 8.98
N LYS A 141 -6.63 -24.38 7.99
CA LYS A 141 -6.82 -25.63 7.25
C LYS A 141 -6.65 -26.86 8.17
N SER A 142 -5.67 -26.86 9.07
CA SER A 142 -5.44 -27.99 9.98
C SER A 142 -6.48 -28.09 11.09
N LEU A 143 -7.00 -26.95 11.56
CA LEU A 143 -8.02 -26.87 12.61
C LEU A 143 -9.46 -27.09 12.11
N ALA A 144 -9.70 -26.97 10.80
CA ALA A 144 -11.02 -27.12 10.23
C ALA A 144 -11.54 -28.57 10.33
N ALA A 145 -12.44 -28.82 11.29
CA ALA A 145 -13.06 -30.13 11.56
C ALA A 145 -13.73 -30.79 10.34
N ASN A 146 -14.19 -29.98 9.37
CA ASN A 146 -14.95 -30.45 8.21
C ASN A 146 -14.08 -30.91 7.02
N ARG A 147 -12.75 -30.99 7.18
CA ARG A 147 -11.79 -31.36 6.11
C ARG A 147 -12.07 -30.60 4.80
N PRO A 148 -11.82 -29.29 4.75
CA PRO A 148 -12.21 -28.46 3.62
C PRO A 148 -11.52 -28.92 2.33
N PHE A 149 -12.23 -28.83 1.21
CA PHE A 149 -11.59 -28.94 -0.10
C PHE A 149 -10.59 -27.80 -0.25
N PHE A 150 -9.34 -28.15 -0.52
CA PHE A 150 -8.24 -27.20 -0.66
C PHE A 150 -7.64 -27.33 -2.05
N TRP A 151 -7.55 -26.22 -2.76
CA TRP A 151 -6.92 -26.15 -4.06
C TRP A 151 -5.91 -25.01 -4.05
N GLU A 152 -4.71 -25.31 -4.54
CA GLU A 152 -3.61 -24.38 -4.69
C GLU A 152 -3.04 -24.57 -6.10
N ALA A 153 -2.89 -23.46 -6.83
CA ALA A 153 -2.18 -23.48 -8.10
C ALA A 153 -0.68 -23.65 -7.82
N VAL A 154 -0.12 -24.81 -8.16
CA VAL A 154 1.32 -25.06 -7.99
C VAL A 154 2.08 -24.39 -9.13
N SER A 155 3.06 -23.55 -8.81
CA SER A 155 4.00 -22.96 -9.77
C SER A 155 5.41 -22.96 -9.18
N GLU A 156 6.43 -23.24 -10.01
CA GLU A 156 7.84 -23.21 -9.59
C GLU A 156 8.28 -21.78 -9.23
N VAL A 157 7.76 -20.80 -9.97
CA VAL A 157 7.95 -19.37 -9.75
C VAL A 157 6.61 -18.76 -9.33
N ARG A 158 6.59 -17.95 -8.26
CA ARG A 158 5.34 -17.35 -7.77
C ARG A 158 4.80 -16.19 -8.62
N THR A 159 5.53 -15.84 -9.68
CA THR A 159 5.18 -14.80 -10.66
C THR A 159 4.89 -15.44 -12.01
N VAL A 160 4.16 -14.71 -12.85
CA VAL A 160 3.85 -15.13 -14.23
C VAL A 160 5.13 -15.29 -15.05
N GLU A 161 5.24 -16.32 -15.89
CA GLU A 161 6.47 -16.61 -16.67
C GLU A 161 6.77 -15.51 -17.70
N GLU A 162 5.73 -14.92 -18.31
CA GLU A 162 5.85 -13.86 -19.32
C GLU A 162 6.19 -12.47 -18.75
N LEU A 163 6.48 -12.39 -17.45
CA LEU A 163 6.82 -11.16 -16.76
C LEU A 163 8.35 -10.95 -16.72
N ASP A 164 8.82 -9.90 -17.39
CA ASP A 164 10.20 -9.42 -17.28
C ASP A 164 10.36 -8.61 -15.98
N GLN A 165 11.15 -9.12 -15.04
CA GLN A 165 11.33 -8.55 -13.71
C GLN A 165 12.74 -8.01 -13.54
N ARG A 166 12.83 -6.69 -13.40
CA ARG A 166 14.11 -5.99 -13.32
C ARG A 166 14.21 -5.11 -12.09
N TYR A 167 15.44 -4.91 -11.64
CA TYR A 167 15.78 -3.91 -10.62
C TYR A 167 16.67 -2.83 -11.23
N LEU A 168 16.58 -1.62 -10.70
CA LEU A 168 17.45 -0.51 -11.05
C LEU A 168 18.05 0.04 -9.76
N LEU A 169 19.37 -0.07 -9.59
CA LEU A 169 20.07 0.42 -8.42
C LEU A 169 20.27 1.94 -8.55
N VAL A 170 19.65 2.71 -7.66
CA VAL A 170 19.66 4.18 -7.70
C VAL A 170 19.94 4.77 -6.32
N PRO A 171 20.77 5.82 -6.22
CA PRO A 171 20.88 6.56 -4.97
C PRO A 171 19.54 7.24 -4.62
N GLU A 172 19.14 7.19 -3.34
CA GLU A 172 17.86 7.76 -2.87
C GLU A 172 17.67 9.22 -3.32
N ALA A 173 18.74 10.02 -3.31
CA ALA A 173 18.70 11.45 -3.62
C ALA A 173 18.38 11.79 -5.08
N VAL A 174 18.49 10.82 -6.00
CA VAL A 174 18.30 11.04 -7.45
C VAL A 174 17.21 10.15 -8.02
N LYS A 175 16.54 9.37 -7.18
CA LYS A 175 15.54 8.35 -7.54
C LYS A 175 14.39 8.90 -8.39
N ASP A 176 13.95 10.12 -8.12
CA ASP A 176 12.86 10.75 -8.86
C ASP A 176 13.26 11.11 -10.30
N ALA A 177 14.53 11.47 -10.53
CA ALA A 177 15.04 11.74 -11.87
C ALA A 177 15.06 10.46 -12.71
N TYR A 178 15.46 9.33 -12.10
CA TYR A 178 15.35 8.02 -12.73
C TYR A 178 13.90 7.64 -13.04
N LEU A 179 12.95 7.93 -12.14
CA LEU A 179 11.53 7.69 -12.42
C LEU A 179 11.04 8.49 -13.64
N VAL A 180 11.37 9.78 -13.69
CA VAL A 180 11.00 10.66 -14.82
C VAL A 180 11.60 10.13 -16.12
N HIS A 181 12.88 9.77 -16.10
CA HIS A 181 13.56 9.20 -17.27
C HIS A 181 12.91 7.89 -17.71
N LEU A 182 12.64 6.96 -16.79
CA LEU A 182 11.96 5.69 -17.13
C LEU A 182 10.59 5.93 -17.76
N VAL A 183 9.78 6.83 -17.19
CA VAL A 183 8.46 7.17 -17.75
C VAL A 183 8.58 7.74 -19.16
N GLN A 184 9.57 8.62 -19.39
CA GLN A 184 9.85 9.19 -20.71
C GLN A 184 10.25 8.09 -21.70
N THR A 185 11.26 7.27 -21.38
CA THR A 185 11.72 6.16 -22.24
C THR A 185 10.58 5.25 -22.65
N PHE A 186 9.73 4.89 -21.69
CA PHE A 186 8.59 4.02 -21.89
C PHE A 186 7.47 4.63 -22.73
N GLN A 187 7.27 5.94 -22.66
CA GLN A 187 6.33 6.63 -23.55
C GLN A 187 6.89 6.77 -24.97
N ASP A 188 8.20 6.99 -25.11
CA ASP A 188 8.87 7.17 -26.40
C ASP A 188 8.95 5.86 -27.20
N GLU A 189 9.09 4.72 -26.52
CA GLU A 189 9.10 3.40 -27.16
C GLU A 189 7.73 3.04 -27.77
N HIS A 190 6.65 3.35 -27.08
CA HIS A 190 5.30 2.99 -27.50
C HIS A 190 4.23 3.93 -26.95
N GLU A 191 3.40 4.48 -27.84
CA GLU A 191 2.34 5.42 -27.47
C GLU A 191 1.29 4.79 -26.53
N ASP A 192 1.05 3.48 -26.62
CA ASP A 192 -0.04 2.78 -25.92
C ASP A 192 0.32 2.11 -24.59
N TRP A 193 1.47 2.44 -24.02
CA TRP A 193 1.83 1.91 -22.71
C TRP A 193 0.96 2.51 -21.60
N SER A 194 0.42 1.63 -20.77
CA SER A 194 -0.13 1.98 -19.46
C SER A 194 0.85 1.57 -18.37
N ILE A 195 1.05 2.49 -17.43
CA ILE A 195 2.06 2.40 -16.39
C ILE A 195 1.37 2.54 -15.03
N ILE A 196 1.68 1.64 -14.10
CA ILE A 196 1.34 1.82 -12.69
C ILE A 196 2.63 2.03 -11.89
N ILE A 197 2.64 3.07 -11.05
CA ILE A 197 3.78 3.44 -10.22
C ILE A 197 3.38 3.25 -8.75
N PHE A 198 4.10 2.39 -8.04
CA PHE A 198 3.85 2.12 -6.62
C PHE A 198 4.76 2.92 -5.71
N THR A 199 4.16 3.63 -4.75
CA THR A 199 4.87 4.45 -3.75
C THR A 199 4.57 4.00 -2.33
N LYS A 200 5.49 4.31 -1.41
CA LYS A 200 5.36 3.93 -0.01
C LYS A 200 4.32 4.77 0.75
N THR A 201 4.27 6.08 0.52
CA THR A 201 3.44 7.00 1.31
C THR A 201 2.40 7.74 0.47
N CYS A 202 1.30 8.16 1.12
CA CYS A 202 0.28 8.97 0.45
C CYS A 202 0.81 10.33 0.00
N LYS A 203 1.75 10.91 0.77
CA LYS A 203 2.40 12.17 0.43
C LYS A 203 3.24 12.01 -0.84
N ASP A 204 4.11 10.99 -0.88
CA ASP A 204 4.91 10.72 -2.08
C ASP A 204 4.04 10.44 -3.31
N CYS A 205 2.96 9.66 -3.15
CA CYS A 205 1.99 9.41 -4.22
C CYS A 205 1.46 10.72 -4.82
N GLN A 206 1.08 11.68 -3.97
CA GLN A 206 0.53 12.95 -4.41
C GLN A 206 1.61 13.89 -5.00
N VAL A 207 2.77 13.98 -4.35
CA VAL A 207 3.91 14.80 -4.82
C VAL A 207 4.39 14.32 -6.19
N LEU A 208 4.58 13.01 -6.38
CA LEU A 208 4.98 12.46 -7.67
C LEU A 208 3.93 12.73 -8.76
N ASN A 209 2.64 12.65 -8.44
CA ASN A 209 1.58 12.97 -9.39
C ASN A 209 1.60 14.45 -9.81
N MET A 210 1.84 15.37 -8.86
CA MET A 210 1.99 16.79 -9.18
C MET A 210 3.25 17.05 -10.02
N MET A 211 4.36 16.42 -9.66
CA MET A 211 5.63 16.51 -10.37
C MET A 211 5.50 16.00 -11.81
N LEU A 212 5.03 14.77 -12.01
CA LEU A 212 4.87 14.18 -13.35
C LEU A 212 3.98 15.03 -14.26
N ARG A 213 2.90 15.63 -13.72
CA ARG A 213 2.06 16.56 -14.48
C ARG A 213 2.78 17.83 -14.92
N LYS A 214 3.69 18.38 -14.10
CA LYS A 214 4.54 19.52 -14.50
C LYS A 214 5.54 19.15 -15.60
N TYR A 215 5.90 17.88 -15.71
CA TYR A 215 6.70 17.32 -16.82
C TYR A 215 5.84 16.86 -18.01
N ASN A 216 4.60 17.31 -18.11
CA ASN A 216 3.66 16.93 -19.17
C ASN A 216 3.35 15.43 -19.26
N PHE A 217 3.52 14.67 -18.17
CA PHE A 217 3.05 13.29 -18.07
C PHE A 217 1.67 13.26 -17.40
N PRO A 218 0.57 13.06 -18.14
CA PRO A 218 -0.76 13.01 -17.56
C PRO A 218 -0.88 11.79 -16.66
N SER A 219 -0.87 12.03 -15.35
CA SER A 219 -0.94 10.99 -14.33
C SER A 219 -2.10 11.22 -13.38
N ILE A 220 -2.50 10.15 -12.69
CA ILE A 220 -3.50 10.19 -11.65
C ILE A 220 -3.02 9.49 -10.38
N ALA A 221 -3.28 10.11 -9.22
CA ALA A 221 -2.93 9.55 -7.93
C ALA A 221 -4.08 8.70 -7.35
N LEU A 222 -3.72 7.66 -6.60
CA LEU A 222 -4.63 6.81 -5.86
C LEU A 222 -4.05 6.44 -4.49
N HIS A 223 -4.56 7.07 -3.44
CA HIS A 223 -4.09 6.86 -2.08
C HIS A 223 -5.24 6.97 -1.05
N SER A 224 -5.01 6.48 0.17
CA SER A 224 -6.05 6.35 1.21
C SER A 224 -6.59 7.69 1.74
N MET A 225 -5.81 8.76 1.67
CA MET A 225 -6.25 10.10 2.09
C MET A 225 -7.34 10.70 1.18
N MET A 226 -7.43 10.28 -0.09
CA MET A 226 -8.45 10.76 -1.03
C MET A 226 -9.88 10.47 -0.55
N LYS A 227 -10.84 11.30 -0.96
CA LYS A 227 -12.27 10.99 -0.74
C LYS A 227 -12.67 9.80 -1.62
N GLN A 228 -13.57 8.97 -1.12
CA GLN A 228 -13.98 7.75 -1.83
C GLN A 228 -14.46 8.02 -3.26
N ARG A 229 -15.30 9.05 -3.45
CA ARG A 229 -15.77 9.49 -4.76
C ARG A 229 -14.63 9.85 -5.71
N GLN A 230 -13.57 10.49 -5.21
CA GLN A 230 -12.39 10.83 -6.01
C GLN A 230 -11.60 9.59 -6.40
N ARG A 231 -11.48 8.60 -5.51
CA ARG A 231 -10.82 7.31 -5.81
C ARG A 231 -11.54 6.57 -6.94
N PHE A 232 -12.86 6.48 -6.90
CA PHE A 232 -13.65 5.86 -7.96
C PHE A 232 -13.54 6.62 -9.29
N ALA A 233 -13.64 7.95 -9.25
CA ALA A 233 -13.45 8.76 -10.46
C ALA A 233 -12.04 8.60 -11.05
N ALA A 234 -11.02 8.49 -10.20
CA ALA A 234 -9.65 8.27 -10.64
C ALA A 234 -9.47 6.91 -11.30
N LEU A 235 -9.99 5.85 -10.67
CA LEU A 235 -9.95 4.51 -11.23
C LEU A 235 -10.71 4.43 -12.57
N ALA A 236 -11.89 5.04 -12.67
CA ALA A 236 -12.68 5.07 -13.91
C ALA A 236 -11.95 5.78 -15.07
N LYS A 237 -11.27 6.89 -14.76
CA LYS A 237 -10.43 7.62 -15.73
C LYS A 237 -9.23 6.81 -16.20
N PHE A 238 -8.65 6.00 -15.33
CA PHE A 238 -7.57 5.08 -15.71
C PHE A 238 -8.11 3.89 -16.52
N LYS A 239 -9.23 3.29 -16.11
CA LYS A 239 -9.89 2.19 -16.83
C LYS A 239 -10.31 2.54 -18.25
N SER A 240 -10.68 3.80 -18.48
CA SER A 240 -11.06 4.32 -19.80
C SER A 240 -9.87 4.78 -20.65
N SER A 241 -8.63 4.52 -20.19
CA SER A 241 -7.39 4.93 -20.87
C SER A 241 -7.24 6.44 -21.10
N ILE A 242 -8.05 7.28 -20.42
CA ILE A 242 -7.92 8.75 -20.46
C ILE A 242 -6.58 9.17 -19.84
N PHE A 243 -6.18 8.49 -18.76
CA PHE A 243 -4.85 8.62 -18.16
C PHE A 243 -4.15 7.27 -18.29
N LYS A 244 -2.94 7.29 -18.88
CA LYS A 244 -2.11 6.10 -19.06
C LYS A 244 -1.19 5.82 -17.86
N ILE A 245 -1.02 6.78 -16.95
CA ILE A 245 -0.17 6.64 -15.75
C ILE A 245 -1.02 6.71 -14.47
N LEU A 246 -0.93 5.67 -13.64
CA LEU A 246 -1.54 5.60 -12.31
C LEU A 246 -0.47 5.51 -11.23
N ILE A 247 -0.43 6.45 -10.30
CA ILE A 247 0.44 6.38 -9.13
C ILE A 247 -0.40 5.93 -7.94
N ALA A 248 0.00 4.86 -7.26
CA ALA A 248 -0.79 4.29 -6.17
C ALA A 248 0.05 3.83 -4.98
N THR A 249 -0.56 3.81 -3.80
CA THR A 249 0.00 3.12 -2.63
C THR A 249 -0.54 1.70 -2.53
N ASP A 250 0.18 0.81 -1.83
CA ASP A 250 -0.21 -0.61 -1.66
C ASP A 250 -1.62 -0.78 -1.11
N VAL A 251 -1.97 0.02 -0.10
CA VAL A 251 -3.29 0.00 0.52
C VAL A 251 -4.37 0.42 -0.47
N ALA A 252 -4.03 1.34 -1.37
CA ALA A 252 -4.99 1.92 -2.28
C ALA A 252 -5.21 1.11 -3.56
N ALA A 253 -4.22 0.30 -3.96
CA ALA A 253 -4.24 -0.50 -5.19
C ALA A 253 -4.62 -1.98 -5.00
N ARG A 254 -4.56 -2.49 -3.76
CA ARG A 254 -4.99 -3.86 -3.44
C ARG A 254 -6.51 -3.98 -3.46
N GLY A 255 -7.02 -5.16 -3.82
CA GLY A 255 -8.45 -5.38 -4.03
C GLY A 255 -9.08 -4.53 -5.12
N LEU A 256 -8.28 -3.83 -5.93
CA LEU A 256 -8.80 -3.11 -7.09
C LEU A 256 -8.61 -3.95 -8.34
N ASP A 257 -9.71 -4.16 -9.05
CA ASP A 257 -9.75 -4.42 -10.48
C ASP A 257 -9.16 -3.22 -11.23
N ILE A 258 -7.85 -3.24 -11.39
CA ILE A 258 -7.09 -2.37 -12.28
C ILE A 258 -6.86 -3.18 -13.55
N PRO A 259 -7.12 -2.64 -14.75
CA PRO A 259 -6.83 -3.33 -16.00
C PRO A 259 -5.37 -3.78 -16.04
N ALA A 260 -5.12 -4.86 -16.77
CA ALA A 260 -3.76 -5.32 -17.01
C ALA A 260 -2.94 -4.19 -17.63
N VAL A 261 -1.91 -3.74 -16.92
CA VAL A 261 -1.00 -2.70 -17.40
C VAL A 261 0.20 -3.32 -18.09
N GLN A 262 0.90 -2.58 -18.95
CA GLN A 262 2.11 -3.07 -19.60
C GLN A 262 3.31 -2.99 -18.66
N VAL A 263 3.42 -1.88 -17.91
CA VAL A 263 4.57 -1.62 -17.04
C VAL A 263 4.16 -1.38 -15.60
N VAL A 264 4.84 -2.06 -14.68
CA VAL A 264 4.79 -1.79 -13.24
C VAL A 264 6.11 -1.18 -12.81
N ILE A 265 6.08 0.01 -12.23
CA ILE A 265 7.25 0.66 -11.64
C ILE A 265 7.10 0.69 -10.12
N ASN A 266 7.97 -0.02 -9.42
CA ASN A 266 8.08 0.10 -7.98
C ASN A 266 9.03 1.25 -7.66
N HIS A 267 8.49 2.46 -7.45
CA HIS A 267 9.30 3.62 -7.05
C HIS A 267 9.97 3.41 -5.69
N ASN A 268 9.33 2.64 -4.80
CA ASN A 268 9.94 2.16 -3.58
C ASN A 268 9.90 0.63 -3.56
N THR A 269 11.02 0.00 -3.22
CA THR A 269 11.10 -1.43 -2.97
C THR A 269 10.05 -1.81 -1.90
N PRO A 270 9.17 -2.79 -2.17
CA PRO A 270 8.16 -3.22 -1.21
C PRO A 270 8.81 -3.83 0.04
N GLY A 271 8.24 -3.55 1.21
CA GLY A 271 8.78 -4.02 2.49
C GLY A 271 8.56 -5.49 2.80
N LEU A 272 7.65 -6.17 2.08
CA LEU A 272 7.42 -7.61 2.20
C LEU A 272 7.33 -8.24 0.80
N PRO A 273 7.88 -9.45 0.60
CA PRO A 273 7.82 -10.16 -0.69
C PRO A 273 6.39 -10.38 -1.21
N LYS A 274 5.42 -10.68 -0.33
CA LYS A 274 4.01 -10.82 -0.73
C LYS A 274 3.44 -9.55 -1.37
N ILE A 275 3.90 -8.36 -0.94
CA ILE A 275 3.49 -7.10 -1.57
C ILE A 275 4.04 -7.03 -2.98
N TYR A 276 5.30 -7.42 -3.18
CA TYR A 276 5.94 -7.43 -4.50
C TYR A 276 5.12 -8.26 -5.49
N ILE A 277 4.77 -9.50 -5.13
CA ILE A 277 3.97 -10.41 -5.97
C ILE A 277 2.63 -9.75 -6.36
N HIS A 278 1.94 -9.12 -5.41
CA HIS A 278 0.68 -8.41 -5.67
C HIS A 278 0.81 -7.19 -6.59
N ARG A 279 1.96 -6.50 -6.56
CA ARG A 279 2.24 -5.34 -7.40
C ARG A 279 2.57 -5.77 -8.83
N VAL A 280 3.50 -6.72 -8.98
CA VAL A 280 3.94 -7.15 -10.32
C VAL A 280 2.88 -8.00 -11.03
N GLY A 281 2.01 -8.69 -10.28
CA GLY A 281 0.82 -9.34 -10.82
C GLY A 281 -0.25 -8.38 -11.39
N ARG A 282 0.03 -7.08 -11.53
CA ARG A 282 -0.80 -6.10 -12.25
C ARG A 282 -0.47 -6.04 -13.75
N THR A 283 0.70 -6.54 -14.14
CA THR A 283 1.09 -6.71 -15.54
C THR A 283 1.11 -8.20 -15.91
N ALA A 284 1.44 -8.51 -17.17
CA ALA A 284 1.53 -9.86 -17.72
C ALA A 284 0.29 -10.74 -17.48
N ARG A 285 -0.92 -10.17 -17.51
CA ARG A 285 -2.16 -10.93 -17.33
C ARG A 285 -2.68 -11.49 -18.66
N ALA A 286 -3.34 -12.64 -18.60
CA ALA A 286 -4.02 -13.28 -19.73
C ALA A 286 -3.09 -13.54 -20.95
N GLY A 287 -1.87 -14.02 -20.69
CA GLY A 287 -0.89 -14.40 -21.73
C GLY A 287 -0.20 -13.23 -22.42
N ARG A 288 -0.39 -12.00 -21.95
CA ARG A 288 0.34 -10.82 -22.45
C ARG A 288 1.72 -10.75 -21.80
N ARG A 289 2.70 -10.21 -22.54
CA ARG A 289 3.99 -9.83 -21.96
C ARG A 289 3.84 -8.59 -21.09
N GLY A 290 4.67 -8.50 -20.07
CA GLY A 290 4.69 -7.39 -19.13
C GLY A 290 6.07 -7.14 -18.57
N MET A 291 6.32 -5.92 -18.11
CA MET A 291 7.57 -5.57 -17.46
C MET A 291 7.34 -4.96 -16.08
N ALA A 292 8.18 -5.33 -15.12
CA ALA A 292 8.22 -4.75 -13.80
C ALA A 292 9.63 -4.23 -13.49
N VAL A 293 9.76 -2.94 -13.23
CA VAL A 293 11.03 -2.30 -12.85
C VAL A 293 10.95 -1.83 -11.40
N THR A 294 11.91 -2.26 -10.58
CA THR A 294 11.97 -1.87 -9.16
C THR A 294 13.16 -0.98 -8.89
N LEU A 295 12.90 0.24 -8.41
CA LEU A 295 13.94 1.16 -7.97
C LEU A 295 14.44 0.73 -6.59
N VAL A 296 15.72 0.34 -6.55
CA VAL A 296 16.38 -0.18 -5.36
C VAL A 296 17.42 0.83 -4.90
N THR A 297 17.40 1.19 -3.63
CA THR A 297 18.43 2.06 -3.06
C THR A 297 19.49 1.27 -2.30
N GLN A 298 20.58 1.95 -1.93
CA GLN A 298 21.63 1.33 -1.10
C GLN A 298 21.11 0.77 0.24
N TYR A 299 19.93 1.18 0.70
CA TYR A 299 19.31 0.71 1.93
C TYR A 299 18.41 -0.51 1.72
N ASP A 300 17.97 -0.78 0.49
CA ASP A 300 16.89 -1.73 0.18
C ASP A 300 17.40 -3.09 -0.32
N ILE A 301 18.72 -3.29 -0.41
CA ILE A 301 19.34 -4.53 -0.95
C ILE A 301 18.81 -5.79 -0.23
N HIS A 302 18.66 -5.71 1.10
CA HIS A 302 18.12 -6.81 1.90
C HIS A 302 16.66 -7.16 1.54
N LEU A 303 15.86 -6.17 1.14
CA LEU A 303 14.47 -6.39 0.71
C LEU A 303 14.43 -7.10 -0.63
N VAL A 304 15.34 -6.76 -1.55
CA VAL A 304 15.46 -7.45 -2.85
C VAL A 304 15.81 -8.91 -2.64
N HIS A 305 16.79 -9.23 -1.79
CA HIS A 305 17.13 -10.63 -1.51
C HIS A 305 15.96 -11.41 -0.90
N ALA A 306 15.20 -10.81 0.02
CA ALA A 306 13.99 -11.44 0.55
C ALA A 306 12.91 -11.66 -0.53
N ILE A 307 12.80 -10.74 -1.50
CA ILE A 307 11.90 -10.91 -2.65
C ILE A 307 12.38 -12.08 -3.52
N GLU A 308 13.65 -12.09 -3.91
CA GLU A 308 14.26 -13.14 -4.75
C GLU A 308 14.11 -14.53 -4.15
N GLU A 309 14.28 -14.65 -2.83
CA GLU A 309 14.10 -15.90 -2.09
C GLU A 309 12.66 -16.41 -2.16
N GLU A 310 11.67 -15.51 -1.98
CA GLU A 310 10.26 -15.87 -2.02
C GLU A 310 9.76 -16.20 -3.43
N ILE A 311 10.21 -15.44 -4.45
CA ILE A 311 9.82 -15.68 -5.85
C ILE A 311 10.64 -16.80 -6.50
N LYS A 312 11.75 -17.23 -5.85
CA LYS A 312 12.72 -18.21 -6.36
C LYS A 312 13.34 -17.84 -7.71
N LEU A 313 13.52 -16.54 -7.95
CA LEU A 313 14.04 -15.98 -9.19
C LEU A 313 14.94 -14.79 -8.88
N LYS A 314 16.08 -14.71 -9.58
CA LYS A 314 17.01 -13.57 -9.48
C LYS A 314 16.56 -12.46 -10.42
N LEU A 315 16.43 -11.25 -9.88
CA LEU A 315 16.02 -10.09 -10.67
C LEU A 315 17.17 -9.67 -11.58
N GLN A 316 16.85 -9.26 -12.81
CA GLN A 316 17.85 -8.76 -13.76
C GLN A 316 18.07 -7.26 -13.57
N GLU A 317 19.28 -6.77 -13.82
CA GLU A 317 19.55 -5.34 -13.77
C GLU A 317 18.95 -4.63 -14.99
N PHE A 318 18.24 -3.53 -14.76
CA PHE A 318 17.78 -2.62 -15.80
C PHE A 318 18.91 -1.63 -16.11
N SER A 319 19.33 -1.53 -17.36
CA SER A 319 20.37 -0.58 -17.78
C SER A 319 19.75 0.78 -18.11
N VAL A 320 20.36 1.86 -17.63
CA VAL A 320 19.98 3.24 -17.93
C VAL A 320 21.23 4.04 -18.30
N GLU A 321 21.13 4.87 -19.33
CA GLU A 321 22.17 5.84 -19.67
C GLU A 321 22.14 7.03 -18.70
N GLU A 322 23.02 7.01 -17.69
CA GLU A 322 23.06 8.00 -16.60
C GLU A 322 23.16 9.45 -17.09
N ARG A 323 23.74 9.68 -18.27
CA ARG A 323 23.91 11.02 -18.86
C ARG A 323 22.56 11.75 -18.98
N PHE A 324 21.53 11.09 -19.47
CA PHE A 324 20.20 11.71 -19.63
C PHE A 324 19.54 12.02 -18.28
N VAL A 325 19.82 11.19 -17.26
CA VAL A 325 19.29 11.42 -15.91
C VAL A 325 19.95 12.64 -15.27
N LEU A 326 21.27 12.82 -15.46
CA LEU A 326 22.01 13.96 -14.94
C LEU A 326 21.52 15.30 -15.52
N ASP A 327 21.14 15.32 -16.80
CA ASP A 327 20.64 16.52 -17.49
C ASP A 327 19.33 17.04 -16.86
N ILE A 328 18.44 16.15 -16.42
CA ILE A 328 17.16 16.52 -15.81
C ILE A 328 17.22 16.61 -14.28
N LEU A 329 18.26 16.08 -13.64
CA LEU A 329 18.34 15.87 -12.19
C LEU A 329 18.03 17.13 -11.37
N THR A 330 18.69 18.23 -11.71
CA THR A 330 18.54 19.49 -10.95
C THR A 330 17.11 20.01 -11.07
N HIS A 331 16.55 19.98 -12.28
CA HIS A 331 15.19 20.45 -12.52
C HIS A 331 14.18 19.57 -11.79
N VAL A 332 14.34 18.23 -11.80
CA VAL A 332 13.45 17.29 -11.10
C VAL A 332 13.44 17.54 -9.61
N ASN A 333 14.61 17.72 -9.00
CA ASN A 333 14.71 17.99 -7.57
C ASN A 333 14.06 19.32 -7.17
N VAL A 334 14.23 20.37 -7.98
CA VAL A 334 13.56 21.66 -7.75
C VAL A 334 12.05 21.51 -7.87
N THR A 335 11.56 20.89 -8.96
CA THR A 335 10.12 20.68 -9.18
C THR A 335 9.49 19.86 -8.07
N ARG A 336 10.14 18.77 -7.62
CA ARG A 336 9.68 17.97 -6.49
C ARG A 336 9.53 18.85 -5.25
N ARG A 337 10.55 19.66 -4.95
CA ARG A 337 10.55 20.51 -3.75
C ARG A 337 9.43 21.55 -3.79
N GLU A 338 9.18 22.15 -4.94
CA GLU A 338 8.03 23.03 -5.12
C GLU A 338 6.71 22.31 -4.87
N CYS A 339 6.53 21.12 -5.43
CA CYS A 339 5.31 20.32 -5.24
C CYS A 339 5.12 19.90 -3.77
N GLU A 340 6.21 19.61 -3.04
CA GLU A 340 6.14 19.35 -1.60
C GLU A 340 5.65 20.57 -0.81
N ILE A 341 6.17 21.76 -1.14
CA ILE A 341 5.76 23.03 -0.49
C ILE A 341 4.30 23.35 -0.82
N GLU A 342 3.91 23.21 -2.08
CA GLU A 342 2.53 23.42 -2.53
C GLU A 342 1.57 22.47 -1.80
N LEU A 343 1.93 21.19 -1.69
CA LEU A 343 1.11 20.20 -1.00
C LEU A 343 0.99 20.48 0.51
N GLU A 344 2.07 20.94 1.15
CA GLU A 344 2.05 21.38 2.55
C GLU A 344 1.15 22.60 2.75
N GLY A 345 1.06 23.50 1.77
CA GLY A 345 0.15 24.65 1.79
C GLY A 345 -1.32 24.30 1.58
N MET A 346 -1.66 23.09 1.12
CA MET A 346 -3.03 22.63 0.88
C MET A 346 -3.65 21.86 2.06
N ASP A 347 -3.03 21.93 3.26
CA ASP A 347 -3.49 21.24 4.47
C ASP A 347 -3.70 19.72 4.27
N PHE A 348 -2.85 19.08 3.46
CA PHE A 348 -3.03 17.68 3.05
C PHE A 348 -3.16 16.69 4.23
N ASP A 349 -2.51 16.98 5.36
CA ASP A 349 -2.53 16.15 6.56
C ASP A 349 -3.72 16.44 7.51
N GLU A 350 -4.55 17.44 7.25
CA GLU A 350 -5.65 17.86 8.13
C GLU A 350 -6.61 16.70 8.46
N LYS A 351 -6.97 15.91 7.46
CA LYS A 351 -7.84 14.73 7.66
C LYS A 351 -7.22 13.69 8.59
N LYS A 352 -5.90 13.52 8.54
CA LYS A 352 -5.16 12.59 9.40
C LYS A 352 -5.12 13.12 10.83
N GLU A 353 -4.96 14.43 10.99
CA GLU A 353 -5.01 15.11 12.29
C GLU A 353 -6.39 15.02 12.93
N ILE A 354 -7.45 15.28 12.15
CA ILE A 354 -8.85 15.15 12.61
C ILE A 354 -9.14 13.72 13.07
N ASN A 355 -8.78 12.72 12.27
CA ASN A 355 -9.03 11.32 12.62
C ASN A 355 -8.28 10.90 13.89
N LYS A 356 -7.02 11.32 14.02
CA LYS A 356 -6.23 11.08 15.22
C LYS A 356 -6.82 11.76 16.45
N ARG A 357 -7.31 12.99 16.30
CA ARG A 357 -7.98 13.74 17.37
C ARG A 357 -9.23 13.01 17.86
N LYS A 358 -10.05 12.51 16.92
CA LYS A 358 -11.24 11.69 17.24
C LYS A 358 -10.88 10.40 17.96
N GLN A 359 -9.82 9.72 17.53
CA GLN A 359 -9.37 8.49 18.17
C GLN A 359 -8.91 8.73 19.61
N LEU A 360 -8.15 9.81 19.87
CA LEU A 360 -7.74 10.18 21.22
C LEU A 360 -8.95 10.44 22.13
N ILE A 361 -9.97 11.16 21.62
CA ILE A 361 -11.22 11.38 22.35
C ILE A 361 -11.92 10.07 22.68
N LEU A 362 -11.98 9.13 21.72
CA LEU A 362 -12.60 7.82 21.92
C LEU A 362 -11.84 6.98 22.96
N GLU A 363 -10.52 7.11 23.03
CA GLU A 363 -9.67 6.50 24.06
C GLU A 363 -9.73 7.23 25.42
N GLY A 364 -10.57 8.26 25.56
CA GLY A 364 -10.71 9.06 26.78
C GLY A 364 -9.54 10.01 27.06
N LYS A 365 -8.68 10.27 26.08
CA LYS A 365 -7.52 11.16 26.19
C LYS A 365 -7.84 12.54 25.62
N ASP A 366 -7.46 13.58 26.36
CA ASP A 366 -7.58 14.96 25.88
C ASP A 366 -6.53 15.24 24.78
N PRO A 367 -6.95 15.50 23.53
CA PRO A 367 -6.03 15.70 22.43
C PRO A 367 -5.12 16.91 22.58
N ASP A 368 -5.61 17.97 23.22
CA ASP A 368 -4.88 19.23 23.37
C ASP A 368 -3.80 19.08 24.43
N LEU A 369 -4.09 18.33 25.49
CA LEU A 369 -3.15 17.99 26.56
C LEU A 369 -2.04 17.05 26.04
N GLU A 370 -2.39 16.10 25.17
CA GLU A 370 -1.43 15.17 24.58
C GLU A 370 -0.57 15.83 23.49
N ALA A 371 -1.13 16.76 22.72
CA ALA A 371 -0.38 17.62 21.81
C ALA A 371 0.64 18.49 22.55
N LYS A 372 0.25 19.09 23.69
CA LYS A 372 1.17 19.85 24.57
C LYS A 372 2.31 18.97 25.08
N ARG A 373 2.00 17.78 25.60
CA ARG A 373 3.02 16.80 26.05
C ARG A 373 4.00 16.43 24.92
N LYS A 374 3.49 16.17 23.71
CA LYS A 374 4.35 15.87 22.55
C LYS A 374 5.24 17.05 22.14
N ALA A 375 4.70 18.26 22.12
CA ALA A 375 5.46 19.46 21.80
C ALA A 375 6.58 19.71 22.82
N GLU A 376 6.30 19.47 24.10
CA GLU A 376 7.28 19.58 25.19
C GLU A 376 8.38 18.52 25.07
N LEU A 377 8.01 17.25 24.84
CA LEU A 377 8.96 16.16 24.55
C LEU A 377 9.82 16.44 23.31
N ALA A 378 9.25 17.05 22.27
CA ALA A 378 9.99 17.44 21.06
C ALA A 378 10.99 18.57 21.37
N LYS A 379 10.61 19.58 22.17
CA LYS A 379 11.53 20.62 22.65
C LYS A 379 12.69 20.02 23.45
N ILE A 380 12.40 19.08 24.35
CA ILE A 380 13.43 18.38 25.15
C ILE A 380 14.37 17.58 24.22
N ARG A 381 13.83 16.82 23.27
CA ARG A 381 14.64 16.08 22.28
C ARG A 381 15.53 16.99 21.45
N LYS A 382 15.00 18.13 20.97
CA LYS A 382 15.77 19.13 20.21
C LYS A 382 16.90 19.72 21.05
N LYS A 383 16.63 20.08 22.31
CA LYS A 383 17.62 20.60 23.25
C LYS A 383 18.72 19.57 23.55
N ASN A 384 18.35 18.29 23.72
CA ASN A 384 19.30 17.20 23.93
C ASN A 384 20.16 16.93 22.68
N LYS A 385 19.59 17.01 21.48
CA LYS A 385 20.33 16.88 20.22
C LYS A 385 21.36 18.00 20.06
N GLN A 386 20.96 19.25 20.29
CA GLN A 386 21.87 20.40 20.27
C GLN A 386 22.98 20.29 21.33
N CYS A 387 22.66 19.80 22.53
CA CYS A 387 23.65 19.56 23.56
C CYS A 387 24.69 18.51 23.13
N ARG A 388 24.24 17.38 22.57
CA ARG A 388 25.13 16.34 22.02
C ARG A 388 26.02 16.88 20.90
N GLU A 389 25.47 17.63 19.95
CA GLU A 389 26.25 18.25 18.86
C GLU A 389 27.34 19.19 19.39
N LYS A 390 27.02 20.03 20.39
CA LYS A 390 27.99 20.91 21.05
C LYS A 390 29.12 20.13 21.75
N ILE A 391 28.78 19.06 22.46
CA ILE A 391 29.76 18.19 23.13
C ILE A 391 30.68 17.54 22.08
N GLN A 392 30.13 17.06 20.97
CA GLN A 392 30.87 16.41 19.90
C GLN A 392 31.85 17.38 19.21
N GLN A 393 31.40 18.62 18.95
CA GLN A 393 32.26 19.69 18.43
C GLN A 393 33.39 20.07 19.40
N ALA A 394 33.09 20.16 20.71
CA ALA A 394 34.09 20.44 21.73
C ALA A 394 35.17 19.33 21.83
N LEU A 395 34.74 18.07 21.77
CA LEU A 395 35.64 16.90 21.73
C LEU A 395 36.53 16.90 20.49
N GLN A 396 35.97 17.21 19.30
CA GLN A 396 36.75 17.35 18.06
C GLN A 396 37.79 18.47 18.16
N LYS A 397 37.40 19.65 18.66
CA LYS A 397 38.35 20.77 18.88
C LYS A 397 39.48 20.37 19.84
N LYS A 398 39.16 19.68 20.94
CA LYS A 398 40.17 19.22 21.92
C LYS A 398 41.14 18.20 21.31
N LYS A 399 40.64 17.26 20.50
CA LYS A 399 41.47 16.31 19.74
C LYS A 399 42.39 17.02 18.74
N GLN A 400 41.88 17.98 17.97
CA GLN A 400 42.69 18.77 17.04
C GLN A 400 43.79 19.57 17.75
N LEU A 401 43.48 20.17 18.90
CA LEU A 401 44.46 20.93 19.69
C LEU A 401 45.56 20.02 20.25
N GLN A 402 45.21 18.82 20.73
CA GLN A 402 46.19 17.83 21.17
C GLN A 402 47.07 17.35 20.00
N LEU A 403 46.50 17.15 18.82
CA LEU A 403 47.25 16.75 17.63
C LEU A 403 48.25 17.84 17.20
N LYS A 404 47.80 19.11 17.16
CA LYS A 404 48.68 20.27 16.89
C LYS A 404 49.83 20.36 17.91
N ARG A 405 49.55 20.22 19.21
CA ARG A 405 50.58 20.22 20.26
C ARG A 405 51.58 19.07 20.10
N LYS A 406 51.13 17.87 19.71
CA LYS A 406 52.01 16.72 19.43
C LYS A 406 52.90 16.98 18.21
N LEU A 407 52.33 17.54 17.13
CA LEU A 407 53.08 17.91 15.92
C LEU A 407 54.13 18.98 16.20
N GLN A 408 53.79 20.00 16.98
CA GLN A 408 54.70 21.09 17.35
C GLN A 408 55.88 20.56 18.20
N LYS A 409 55.62 19.71 19.20
CA LYS A 409 56.68 19.03 19.96
C LYS A 409 57.56 18.13 19.10
N LYS A 410 56.99 17.48 18.08
CA LYS A 410 57.75 16.63 17.13
C LYS A 410 58.64 17.48 16.22
N MET A 411 58.15 18.63 15.76
CA MET A 411 58.93 19.61 14.98
C MET A 411 60.08 20.20 15.81
N GLU A 412 59.82 20.61 17.06
CA GLU A 412 60.84 21.13 17.97
C GLU A 412 61.95 20.10 18.25
N ARG A 413 61.59 18.82 18.47
CA ARG A 413 62.57 17.74 18.60
C ARG A 413 63.38 17.53 17.32
N ARG A 414 62.74 17.58 16.14
CA ARG A 414 63.44 17.41 14.86
C ARG A 414 64.40 18.56 14.57
N ASN A 415 64.04 19.78 14.95
CA ASN A 415 64.89 20.95 14.80
C ASN A 415 66.07 20.93 15.79
N LYS A 416 65.86 20.44 17.03
CA LYS A 416 66.97 20.22 17.98
C LYS A 416 67.96 19.18 17.48
N LEU A 417 67.48 18.04 16.97
CA LEU A 417 68.34 16.99 16.41
C LEU A 417 69.15 17.50 15.21
N ARG A 418 68.54 18.29 14.31
CA ARG A 418 69.27 18.91 13.19
C ARG A 418 70.35 19.89 13.65
N ALA A 419 70.09 20.67 14.70
CA ALA A 419 71.06 21.60 15.25
C ALA A 419 72.21 20.90 16.01
N GLU A 420 71.99 19.64 16.44
CA GLU A 420 73.03 18.79 17.04
C GLU A 420 73.86 18.05 15.98
N GLU A 421 73.33 17.80 14.78
CA GLU A 421 74.06 17.22 13.64
C GLU A 421 74.92 18.25 12.87
N GLU A 422 74.64 19.55 13.01
CA GLU A 422 75.38 20.66 12.38
C GLU A 422 76.53 21.23 13.25
N LYS A 423 76.78 20.65 14.43
CA LYS A 423 77.91 20.96 15.32
C LYS A 423 78.87 19.77 15.39
#